data_AF-A0A428YBL6-F1
#
_entry.id   AF-A0A428YBL6-F1
#
_cell.length_a   1.000
_cell.length_b   1.000
_cell.length_c   1.000
_cell.angle_alpha   90.00
_cell.angle_beta   90.00
_cell.angle_gamma   90.00
#
_symmetry.space_group_name_H-M   'P 1'
#
loop_
_entity.id
_entity.type
_entity.pdbx_description
1 polymer ?
#
loop_
_entity_poly.entity_id
_entity_poly.type
_entity_poly.pdbx_seq_one_letter_code
_entity_poly.pdbx_strand_id
1 'polypeptide(L)'
;MPKTLIIAAAVGTAALVNLILYGVGRAAGGTFRFTSSSGPAVVDGVTVVAFSVAPLLVGLVAVALLARLGGWVIRTALVVGPLLAIATIALMTLPADLDATSTVTLALCHLVLVPVIIVAVRALGRRTDAIRQSTVAAGAG
;
A
#
# COMPACT_ATOMS: atom_id res chain seq x y z
N MET A 1 19.51 5.89 0.56
CA MET A 1 18.66 5.36 -0.54
C MET A 1 17.93 6.50 -1.25
N PRO A 2 17.85 6.49 -2.59
CA PRO A 2 17.02 7.44 -3.33
C PRO A 2 15.53 7.18 -3.08
N LYS A 3 14.69 8.22 -3.24
CA LYS A 3 13.24 8.14 -3.01
C LYS A 3 12.59 7.07 -3.91
N THR A 4 13.03 6.98 -5.16
CA THR A 4 12.56 5.98 -6.14
C THR A 4 12.78 4.55 -5.65
N LEU A 5 13.94 4.25 -5.05
CA LEU A 5 14.23 2.92 -4.51
C LEU A 5 13.37 2.59 -3.28
N ILE A 6 13.09 3.57 -2.42
CA ILE A 6 12.18 3.38 -1.28
C ILE A 6 10.78 3.00 -1.77
N ILE A 7 10.28 3.72 -2.78
CA ILE A 7 8.97 3.47 -3.38
C ILE A 7 8.94 2.09 -4.04
N ALA A 8 9.93 1.78 -4.89
CA ALA A 8 10.02 0.51 -5.59
C ALA A 8 10.11 -0.68 -4.62
N ALA A 9 10.92 -0.56 -3.56
CA ALA A 9 11.04 -1.61 -2.55
C ALA A 9 9.72 -1.82 -1.78
N ALA A 10 9.03 -0.74 -1.39
CA ALA A 10 7.75 -0.83 -0.70
C ALA A 10 6.68 -1.49 -1.58
N VAL A 11 6.54 -1.03 -2.82
CA VAL A 11 5.58 -1.55 -3.81
C VAL A 11 5.87 -3.02 -4.14
N GLY A 12 7.14 -3.36 -4.40
CA GLY A 12 7.54 -4.74 -4.68
C GLY A 12 7.31 -5.68 -3.50
N THR A 13 7.62 -5.23 -2.28
CA THR A 13 7.38 -6.01 -1.06
C THR A 13 5.89 -6.26 -0.86
N ALA A 14 5.05 -5.22 -0.97
CA ALA A 14 3.59 -5.37 -0.85
C ALA A 14 3.02 -6.35 -1.88
N ALA A 15 3.40 -6.19 -3.15
CA ALA A 15 2.93 -7.06 -4.23
C ALA A 15 3.33 -8.52 -3.99
N LEU A 16 4.58 -8.77 -3.60
CA LEU A 16 5.09 -10.11 -3.35
C LEU A 16 4.36 -10.78 -2.16
N VAL A 17 4.28 -10.09 -1.02
CA VAL A 17 3.63 -10.64 0.18
C VAL A 17 2.14 -10.91 -0.08
N ASN A 18 1.45 -10.00 -0.76
CA ASN A 18 0.04 -10.19 -1.09
C ASN A 18 -0.17 -11.32 -2.09
N LEU A 19 0.75 -11.51 -3.05
CA LEU A 19 0.68 -12.64 -3.96
C LEU A 19 0.90 -13.98 -3.25
N ILE A 20 1.79 -14.02 -2.26
CA ILE A 20 2.00 -15.21 -1.39
C ILE A 20 0.73 -15.50 -0.60
N LEU A 21 0.14 -14.48 0.07
CA LEU A 21 -1.11 -14.64 0.82
C LEU A 21 -2.25 -15.13 -0.08
N TYR A 22 -2.39 -14.54 -1.26
CA TYR A 22 -3.36 -14.99 -2.26
C TYR A 22 -3.14 -16.46 -2.65
N GLY A 23 -1.89 -16.86 -2.93
CA GLY A 23 -1.56 -18.25 -3.25
C GLY A 23 -1.93 -19.21 -2.12
N VAL A 24 -1.66 -18.85 -0.87
CA VAL A 24 -2.07 -19.62 0.31
C VAL A 24 -3.59 -19.71 0.42
N GLY A 25 -4.31 -18.60 0.25
CA GLY A 25 -5.78 -18.59 0.27
C GLY A 25 -6.39 -19.45 -0.83
N ARG A 26 -5.79 -19.45 -2.04
CA ARG A 26 -6.18 -20.34 -3.15
C ARG A 26 -5.92 -21.81 -2.81
N ALA A 27 -4.77 -22.13 -2.23
CA ALA A 27 -4.46 -23.48 -1.79
C ALA A 27 -5.38 -23.96 -0.65
N ALA A 28 -5.87 -23.04 0.18
CA ALA A 28 -6.84 -23.29 1.24
C ALA A 28 -8.30 -23.37 0.72
N GLY A 29 -8.52 -23.32 -0.60
CA GLY A 29 -9.84 -23.51 -1.22
C GLY A 29 -10.65 -22.23 -1.44
N GLY A 30 -10.09 -21.04 -1.21
CA GLY A 30 -10.76 -19.78 -1.52
C GLY A 30 -11.07 -19.65 -3.02
N THR A 31 -12.31 -19.28 -3.35
CA THR A 31 -12.77 -19.20 -4.74
C THR A 31 -12.50 -17.84 -5.36
N PHE A 32 -12.44 -16.80 -4.53
CA PHE A 32 -12.25 -15.39 -4.88
C PHE A 32 -13.29 -14.88 -5.88
N ARG A 33 -14.48 -15.50 -5.89
CA ARG A 33 -15.62 -15.09 -6.71
C ARG A 33 -16.52 -14.16 -5.91
N PHE A 34 -16.99 -13.11 -6.56
CA PHE A 34 -17.95 -12.17 -5.99
C PHE A 34 -18.83 -11.60 -7.09
N THR A 35 -19.97 -11.04 -6.70
CA THR A 35 -20.90 -10.35 -7.58
C THR A 35 -20.55 -8.89 -7.65
N SER A 36 -20.26 -8.39 -8.85
CA SER A 36 -20.07 -6.96 -9.10
C SER A 36 -21.29 -6.36 -9.79
N SER A 37 -21.31 -5.04 -9.95
CA SER A 37 -22.35 -4.33 -10.70
C SER A 37 -22.42 -4.75 -12.18
N SER A 38 -21.36 -5.35 -12.73
CA SER A 38 -21.30 -5.86 -14.10
C SER A 38 -21.53 -7.37 -14.20
N GLY A 39 -21.88 -8.04 -13.09
CA GLY A 39 -22.08 -9.49 -13.01
C GLY A 39 -20.98 -10.22 -12.24
N PRO A 40 -20.90 -11.55 -12.36
CA PRO A 40 -19.93 -12.36 -11.64
C PRO A 40 -18.48 -11.97 -11.98
N ALA A 41 -17.67 -11.72 -10.96
CA ALA A 41 -16.26 -11.36 -11.05
C ALA A 41 -15.39 -12.33 -10.25
N VAL A 42 -14.10 -12.32 -10.55
CA VAL A 42 -13.07 -13.14 -9.90
C VAL A 42 -11.88 -12.24 -9.56
N VAL A 43 -11.38 -12.32 -8.34
CA VAL A 43 -10.07 -11.76 -8.00
C VAL A 43 -8.99 -12.79 -8.33
N ASP A 44 -8.19 -12.51 -9.35
CA ASP A 44 -7.02 -13.31 -9.71
C ASP A 44 -5.71 -12.69 -9.18
N GLY A 45 -4.59 -13.39 -9.37
CA GLY A 45 -3.29 -12.92 -8.90
C GLY A 45 -2.84 -11.61 -9.56
N VAL A 46 -3.24 -11.37 -10.81
CA VAL A 46 -2.93 -10.11 -11.52
C VAL A 46 -3.69 -8.96 -10.88
N THR A 47 -4.95 -9.18 -10.55
CA THR A 47 -5.80 -8.23 -9.82
C THR A 47 -5.19 -7.92 -8.46
N VAL A 48 -4.77 -8.93 -7.68
CA VAL A 48 -4.11 -8.72 -6.37
C VAL A 48 -2.86 -7.85 -6.51
N VAL A 49 -2.01 -8.11 -7.50
CA VAL A 49 -0.81 -7.30 -7.75
C VAL A 49 -1.18 -5.88 -8.15
N ALA A 50 -2.08 -5.71 -9.12
CA ALA A 50 -2.50 -4.40 -9.61
C ALA A 50 -3.08 -3.53 -8.48
N PHE A 51 -3.96 -4.10 -7.66
CA PHE A 51 -4.59 -3.40 -6.52
C PHE A 51 -3.64 -3.19 -5.33
N SER A 52 -2.55 -3.95 -5.23
CA SER A 52 -1.48 -3.69 -4.25
C SER A 52 -0.54 -2.59 -4.74
N VAL A 53 -0.21 -2.58 -6.03
CA VAL A 53 0.79 -1.70 -6.63
C VAL A 53 0.23 -0.32 -6.89
N ALA A 54 -0.88 -0.21 -7.61
CA ALA A 54 -1.35 1.08 -8.12
C ALA A 54 -1.70 2.09 -7.01
N PRO A 55 -2.50 1.75 -5.99
CA PRO A 55 -2.83 2.68 -4.92
C PRO A 55 -1.62 3.06 -4.07
N LEU A 56 -0.77 2.08 -3.74
CA LEU A 56 0.42 2.29 -2.94
C LEU A 56 1.46 3.17 -3.66
N LEU A 57 1.68 2.92 -4.95
CA LEU A 57 2.58 3.71 -5.78
C LEU A 57 2.10 5.16 -5.86
N VAL A 58 0.81 5.38 -6.17
CA VAL A 58 0.22 6.73 -6.24
C VAL A 58 0.36 7.44 -4.89
N GLY A 59 0.02 6.77 -3.79
CA GLY A 59 0.13 7.34 -2.45
C GLY A 59 1.57 7.70 -2.08
N LEU A 60 2.54 6.81 -2.29
CA LEU A 60 3.94 7.07 -1.94
C LEU A 60 4.59 8.12 -2.85
N VAL A 61 4.22 8.18 -4.14
CA VAL A 61 4.65 9.25 -5.04
C VAL A 61 4.10 10.59 -4.56
N ALA A 62 2.81 10.66 -4.22
CA ALA A 62 2.21 11.87 -3.66
C ALA A 62 2.95 12.32 -2.39
N VAL A 63 3.21 11.40 -1.44
CA VAL A 63 4.00 11.72 -0.24
C VAL A 63 5.41 12.20 -0.59
N ALA A 64 6.10 11.54 -1.53
CA ALA A 64 7.46 11.90 -1.92
C ALA A 64 7.55 13.32 -2.53
N LEU A 65 6.52 13.74 -3.26
CA LEU A 65 6.37 15.07 -3.86
C LEU A 65 5.96 16.12 -2.84
N LEU A 66 4.99 15.81 -1.98
CA LEU A 66 4.43 16.75 -0.99
C LEU A 66 5.28 16.87 0.27
N ALA A 67 6.18 15.93 0.58
CA ALA A 67 7.01 15.97 1.80
C ALA A 67 7.86 17.25 1.94
N ARG A 68 8.14 17.96 0.83
CA ARG A 68 8.83 19.25 0.87
C ARG A 68 8.03 20.36 1.58
N LEU A 69 6.70 20.24 1.62
CA LEU A 69 5.76 21.19 2.23
C LEU A 69 5.82 21.18 3.77
N GLY A 70 6.52 20.23 4.37
CA GLY A 70 6.79 20.19 5.80
C GLY A 70 6.51 18.83 6.44
N GLY A 71 6.97 18.65 7.68
CA GLY A 71 6.84 17.39 8.41
C GLY A 71 5.39 16.98 8.76
N TRP A 72 4.41 17.89 8.64
CA TRP A 72 3.00 17.56 8.82
C TRP A 72 2.50 16.58 7.76
N VAL A 73 2.98 16.67 6.51
CA VAL A 73 2.59 15.75 5.41
C VAL A 73 2.94 14.31 5.77
N ILE A 74 4.14 14.08 6.31
CA ILE A 74 4.58 12.76 6.75
C ILE A 74 3.70 12.24 7.88
N ARG A 75 3.35 13.09 8.86
CA ARG A 75 2.46 12.72 9.97
C ARG A 75 1.06 12.35 9.47
N THR A 76 0.49 13.15 8.57
CA THR A 76 -0.82 12.86 7.96
C THR A 76 -0.78 11.56 7.18
N ALA A 77 0.26 11.34 6.36
CA ALA A 77 0.41 10.12 5.58
C ALA A 77 0.52 8.85 6.44
N LEU A 78 1.18 8.94 7.61
CA LEU A 78 1.28 7.83 8.57
C LEU A 78 -0.05 7.43 9.21
N VAL A 79 -1.05 8.32 9.18
CA VAL A 79 -2.38 8.05 9.73
C VAL A 79 -3.34 7.69 8.60
N VAL A 80 -3.44 8.56 7.59
CA VAL A 80 -4.38 8.42 6.48
C VAL A 80 -4.09 7.19 5.64
N GLY A 81 -2.81 6.88 5.36
CA GLY A 81 -2.45 5.71 4.56
C GLY A 81 -2.94 4.39 5.17
N PRO A 82 -2.58 4.07 6.42
CA PRO A 82 -3.10 2.89 7.12
C PRO A 82 -4.63 2.88 7.27
N LEU A 83 -5.23 4.03 7.62
CA LEU A 83 -6.68 4.11 7.75
C LEU A 83 -7.38 3.81 6.43
N LEU A 84 -6.85 4.30 5.30
CA LEU A 84 -7.41 4.02 3.98
C LEU A 84 -7.30 2.53 3.62
N ALA A 85 -6.16 1.89 3.93
CA ALA A 85 -5.98 0.46 3.73
C ALA A 85 -6.91 -0.40 4.59
N ILE A 86 -7.25 0.05 5.81
CA ILE A 86 -8.23 -0.62 6.66
C ILE A 86 -9.65 -0.35 6.14
N ALA A 87 -9.94 0.89 5.73
CA ALA A 87 -11.24 1.28 5.19
C ALA A 87 -11.60 0.48 3.95
N THR A 88 -10.65 0.13 3.07
CA THR A 88 -10.91 -0.72 1.91
C THR A 88 -11.40 -2.12 2.29
N ILE A 89 -11.04 -2.64 3.47
CA ILE A 89 -11.59 -3.90 3.97
C ILE A 89 -13.08 -3.75 4.24
N ALA A 90 -13.45 -2.72 5.01
CA ALA A 90 -14.84 -2.46 5.38
C ALA A 90 -15.71 -2.06 4.19
N LEU A 91 -15.16 -1.33 3.22
CA LEU A 91 -15.91 -0.77 2.10
C LEU A 91 -15.99 -1.72 0.90
N MET A 92 -14.95 -2.52 0.63
CA MET A 92 -14.86 -3.32 -0.59
C MET A 92 -14.80 -4.82 -0.32
N THR A 93 -14.22 -5.27 0.79
CA THR A 93 -13.99 -6.70 1.04
C THR A 93 -15.13 -7.34 1.82
N LEU A 94 -15.59 -6.72 2.92
CA LEU A 94 -16.68 -7.24 3.75
C LEU A 94 -18.05 -7.24 3.06
N PRO A 95 -18.41 -6.22 2.26
CA PRO A 95 -19.70 -6.21 1.57
C PRO A 95 -19.75 -7.13 0.35
N ALA A 96 -18.59 -7.60 -0.11
CA ALA A 96 -18.53 -8.56 -1.20
C ALA A 96 -19.00 -9.92 -0.69
N ASP A 97 -19.84 -10.59 -1.48
CA ASP A 97 -20.39 -11.93 -1.28
C ASP A 97 -19.34 -13.05 -1.49
N LEU A 98 -18.11 -12.78 -1.03
CA LEU A 98 -16.98 -13.70 -1.05
C LEU A 98 -17.19 -14.84 -0.03
N ASP A 99 -16.63 -16.01 -0.36
CA ASP A 99 -16.49 -17.07 0.63
C ASP A 99 -15.56 -16.65 1.79
N ALA A 100 -15.72 -17.30 2.96
CA ALA A 100 -15.00 -16.93 4.17
C ALA A 100 -13.47 -16.95 3.99
N THR A 101 -12.93 -17.94 3.29
CA THR A 101 -11.49 -18.07 3.04
C THR A 101 -10.99 -16.91 2.18
N SER A 102 -11.71 -16.55 1.11
CA SER A 102 -11.37 -15.41 0.26
C SER A 102 -11.51 -14.07 0.97
N THR A 103 -12.55 -13.88 1.79
CA THR A 103 -12.72 -12.66 2.61
C THR A 103 -11.55 -12.47 3.57
N VAL A 104 -11.18 -13.50 4.32
CA VAL A 104 -10.04 -13.44 5.25
C VAL A 104 -8.75 -13.19 4.49
N THR A 105 -8.51 -13.90 3.38
CA THR A 105 -7.29 -13.73 2.59
C THR A 105 -7.16 -12.30 2.06
N LEU A 106 -8.22 -11.76 1.45
CA LEU A 106 -8.19 -10.40 0.90
C LEU A 106 -8.10 -9.35 2.00
N ALA A 107 -8.74 -9.54 3.15
CA ALA A 107 -8.59 -8.64 4.30
C ALA A 107 -7.14 -8.61 4.79
N LEU A 108 -6.47 -9.77 4.88
CA LEU A 108 -5.05 -9.84 5.23
C LEU A 108 -4.16 -9.14 4.21
N CYS A 109 -4.43 -9.27 2.91
CA CYS A 109 -3.69 -8.55 1.87
C CYS A 109 -3.75 -7.02 2.06
N HIS A 110 -4.90 -6.49 2.49
CA HIS A 110 -5.02 -5.05 2.80
C HIS A 110 -4.29 -4.68 4.11
N LEU A 111 -4.37 -5.54 5.14
CA LEU A 111 -3.66 -5.31 6.40
C LEU A 111 -2.14 -5.29 6.24
N VAL A 112 -1.57 -6.10 5.33
CA VAL A 112 -0.14 -6.08 5.00
C VAL A 112 0.33 -4.70 4.52
N LEU A 113 -0.53 -3.91 3.88
CA LEU A 113 -0.17 -2.58 3.42
C LEU A 113 0.12 -1.63 4.58
N VAL A 114 -0.48 -1.82 5.75
CA VAL A 114 -0.30 -0.94 6.92
C VAL A 114 1.18 -0.84 7.34
N PRO A 115 1.89 -1.94 7.71
CA PRO A 115 3.29 -1.87 8.07
C PRO A 115 4.17 -1.39 6.91
N VAL A 116 3.86 -1.78 5.66
CA VAL A 116 4.61 -1.33 4.47
C VAL A 116 4.55 0.19 4.31
N ILE A 117 3.34 0.77 4.38
CA ILE A 117 3.10 2.22 4.29
C ILE A 117 3.88 2.93 5.39
N ILE A 118 3.77 2.46 6.64
CA ILE A 118 4.41 3.08 7.79
C ILE A 118 5.94 3.13 7.61
N VAL A 119 6.56 2.01 7.20
CA VAL A 119 8.00 1.94 6.98
C VAL A 119 8.43 2.84 5.82
N ALA A 120 7.72 2.79 4.70
CA ALA A 120 8.03 3.57 3.50
C ALA A 120 7.92 5.08 3.73
N VAL A 121 6.84 5.54 4.37
CA VAL A 121 6.60 6.95 4.69
C VAL A 121 7.65 7.48 5.67
N ARG A 122 8.03 6.70 6.70
CA ARG A 122 9.12 7.09 7.60
C ARG A 122 10.47 7.20 6.87
N ALA A 123 10.77 6.27 5.97
CA ALA A 123 11.99 6.32 5.16
C ALA A 123 12.00 7.55 4.23
N LEU A 124 10.87 7.90 3.62
CA LEU A 124 10.71 9.11 2.80
C LEU A 124 10.89 10.40 3.61
N GLY A 125 10.36 10.43 4.84
CA GLY A 125 10.56 11.54 5.78
C GLY A 125 12.05 11.78 6.06
N ARG A 126 12.75 10.75 6.56
CA ARG A 126 14.20 10.81 6.83
C ARG A 126 15.01 11.25 5.61
N ARG A 127 14.66 10.75 4.41
CA ARG A 127 15.37 11.13 3.18
C ARG A 127 15.13 12.60 2.81
N THR A 128 13.93 13.12 3.04
CA THR A 128 13.60 14.51 2.74
C THR A 128 14.32 15.46 3.68
N ASP A 129 14.40 15.13 4.98
CA ASP A 129 15.13 15.94 5.96
C ASP A 129 16.63 15.98 5.65
N ALA A 130 17.22 14.84 5.28
CA ALA A 130 18.62 14.77 4.87
C ALA A 130 18.93 15.67 3.65
N ILE A 131 18.06 15.69 2.64
CA ILE A 131 18.22 16.56 1.45
C ILE A 131 18.17 18.04 1.87
N ARG A 132 17.21 18.42 2.73
CA ARG A 132 17.06 19.80 3.21
C ARG A 132 18.33 20.28 3.93
N GLN A 133 18.90 19.46 4.81
CA GLN A 133 20.13 19.80 5.54
C GLN A 133 21.32 20.02 4.61
N SER A 134 21.48 19.18 3.58
CA SER A 134 22.55 19.35 2.58
C SER A 134 22.40 20.65 1.79
N THR A 135 21.18 21.06 1.45
CA THR A 135 20.92 22.34 0.75
C THR A 135 21.26 23.54 1.62
N VAL A 136 20.92 23.51 2.92
CA VAL A 136 21.26 24.60 3.86
C VAL A 136 22.77 24.72 4.04
N ALA A 137 23.49 23.60 4.18
CA ALA A 137 24.94 23.60 4.33
C ALA A 137 25.66 24.16 3.08
N ALA A 138 25.19 23.82 1.88
CA ALA A 138 25.77 24.30 0.63
C ALA A 138 25.54 25.80 0.35
N GLY A 139 24.52 26.40 0.95
CA GLY A 139 24.25 27.85 0.81
C GLY A 139 24.94 28.72 1.85
N ALA A 140 25.65 28.13 2.81
CA ALA A 140 26.31 28.83 3.92
C ALA A 140 27.84 28.98 3.75
N GLY A 141 28.41 28.48 2.66
CA GLY A 141 29.83 28.60 2.30
C GLY A 141 30.01 29.32 0.97
#